data_AF-A0A7C0UQL4-F1
#
_entry.id   AF-A0A7C0UQL4-F1
#
_cell.length_a   1.000
_cell.length_b   1.000
_cell.length_c   1.000
_cell.angle_alpha   90.00
_cell.angle_beta   90.00
_cell.angle_gamma   90.00
#
_symmetry.space_group_name_H-M   'P 1'
#
loop_
_entity.id
_entity.type
_entity.pdbx_description
1 polymer ?
#
loop_
_entity_poly.entity_id
_entity_poly.type
_entity_poly.pdbx_seq_one_letter_code
_entity_poly.pdbx_strand_id
1 'polypeptide(L)'
;MEYLRFLVSTYYDYQKLRIALENRMRSLPEDLAEKSFFNVLMNEALNFEKRVEEEIKREVKKEELYEKYLKHIKGVGPVMSACLIAWLAKPRTVVMWEKGKRKKVVTLEPVMKVANKPSQLFKYSGVAPGCRRVAGKRIEYNPKIKTLMYKLFLQLLKARGAYYQLYLQEKKRYEKRCPEPEKGSKKLKVHLTVKNIVMRRFLLNLWKVYRRLNNLPITQPYPGLKGHYIEPVFVDASGEKVYLDWVEG
;
A
#
# COMPACT_ATOMS: atom_id res chain seq x y z
N MET A 1 -4.82 -2.77 -20.62
CA MET A 1 -4.41 -2.83 -19.20
C MET A 1 -3.09 -2.09 -19.10
N GLU A 2 -2.87 -1.28 -18.06
CA GLU A 2 -1.62 -0.53 -17.89
C GLU A 2 -0.46 -1.49 -17.56
N TYR A 3 0.73 -1.25 -18.15
CA TYR A 3 1.86 -2.19 -18.17
C TYR A 3 2.42 -2.46 -16.77
N LEU A 4 2.62 -1.42 -15.95
CA LEU A 4 3.12 -1.57 -14.60
C LEU A 4 2.18 -2.42 -13.73
N ARG A 5 0.86 -2.25 -13.89
CA ARG A 5 -0.12 -3.10 -13.20
C ARG A 5 -0.07 -4.56 -13.64
N PHE A 6 0.18 -4.82 -14.92
CA PHE A 6 0.39 -6.18 -15.42
C PHE A 6 1.60 -6.80 -14.73
N LEU A 7 2.76 -6.14 -14.76
CA LEU A 7 3.98 -6.62 -14.10
C LEU A 7 3.79 -6.89 -12.61
N VAL A 8 3.16 -5.97 -11.87
CA VAL A 8 2.87 -6.14 -10.43
C VAL A 8 1.95 -7.33 -10.17
N SER A 9 0.96 -7.56 -11.03
CA SER A 9 0.03 -8.69 -10.87
C SER A 9 0.76 -10.01 -11.12
N THR A 10 1.54 -10.06 -12.20
CA THR A 10 2.41 -11.19 -12.54
C THR A 10 3.35 -11.51 -11.38
N TYR A 11 4.07 -10.51 -10.86
CA TYR A 11 4.98 -10.70 -9.71
C TYR A 11 4.30 -11.36 -8.52
N TYR A 12 3.11 -10.89 -8.12
CA TYR A 12 2.39 -11.49 -7.00
C TYR A 12 1.84 -12.88 -7.27
N ASP A 13 1.50 -13.20 -8.52
CA ASP A 13 1.02 -14.54 -8.88
C ASP A 13 2.18 -15.54 -8.86
N TYR A 14 3.35 -15.19 -9.40
CA TYR A 14 4.56 -16.01 -9.31
C TYR A 14 5.07 -16.14 -7.87
N GLN A 15 5.05 -15.07 -7.08
CA GLN A 15 5.42 -15.14 -5.67
C GLN A 15 4.53 -16.12 -4.88
N LYS A 16 3.22 -16.16 -5.17
CA LYS A 16 2.32 -17.16 -4.55
C LYS A 16 2.64 -18.57 -5.00
N LEU A 17 2.91 -18.78 -6.28
CA LEU A 17 3.30 -20.08 -6.82
C LEU A 17 4.59 -20.57 -6.17
N ARG A 18 5.61 -19.71 -6.07
CA ARG A 18 6.88 -20.01 -5.39
C ARG A 18 6.65 -20.43 -3.93
N ILE A 19 5.89 -19.64 -3.17
CA ILE A 19 5.58 -19.96 -1.75
C ILE A 19 4.82 -21.30 -1.65
N ALA A 20 3.88 -21.58 -2.57
CA ALA A 20 3.14 -22.84 -2.58
C ALA A 20 4.05 -24.04 -2.88
N LEU A 21 4.97 -23.91 -3.84
CA LEU A 21 5.98 -24.92 -4.13
C LEU A 21 6.91 -25.14 -2.94
N GLU A 22 7.27 -24.07 -2.22
CA GLU A 22 8.21 -24.12 -1.09
C GLU A 22 7.59 -24.88 0.08
N ASN A 23 6.31 -24.61 0.35
CA ASN A 23 5.56 -25.34 1.36
C ASN A 23 5.38 -26.82 0.99
N ARG A 24 5.22 -27.15 -0.29
CA ARG A 24 5.16 -28.55 -0.75
C ARG A 24 6.50 -29.25 -0.58
N MET A 25 7.60 -28.62 -0.98
CA MET A 25 8.94 -29.19 -0.76
C MET A 25 9.22 -29.45 0.71
N ARG A 26 8.88 -28.50 1.60
CA ARG A 26 9.03 -28.67 3.05
C ARG A 26 8.19 -29.80 3.64
N SER A 27 7.16 -30.26 2.93
CA SER A 27 6.33 -31.38 3.37
C SER A 27 6.85 -32.75 2.91
N LEU A 28 7.86 -32.78 2.04
CA LEU A 28 8.47 -34.03 1.58
C LEU A 28 9.60 -34.47 2.53
N PRO A 29 9.82 -35.79 2.67
CA PRO A 29 11.05 -36.33 3.25
C PRO A 29 12.30 -35.80 2.53
N GLU A 30 13.40 -35.60 3.27
CA GLU A 30 14.61 -34.92 2.79
C GLU A 30 15.26 -35.63 1.60
N ASP A 31 15.25 -36.96 1.62
CA ASP A 31 15.73 -37.87 0.56
C ASP A 31 14.93 -37.75 -0.75
N LEU A 32 13.62 -37.52 -0.64
CA LEU A 32 12.75 -37.26 -1.78
C LEU A 32 12.87 -35.82 -2.27
N ALA A 33 13.06 -34.86 -1.36
CA ALA A 33 13.21 -33.45 -1.70
C ALA A 33 14.46 -33.20 -2.55
N GLU A 34 15.61 -33.79 -2.20
CA GLU A 34 16.87 -33.64 -2.93
C GLU A 34 16.84 -34.27 -4.34
N LYS A 35 16.17 -35.42 -4.48
CA LYS A 35 16.02 -36.10 -5.77
C LYS A 35 14.89 -35.55 -6.63
N SER A 36 14.06 -34.66 -6.07
CA SER A 36 12.85 -34.20 -6.75
C SER A 36 13.12 -33.11 -7.78
N PHE A 37 12.38 -33.21 -8.89
CA PHE A 37 12.19 -32.14 -9.87
C PHE A 37 11.69 -30.82 -9.23
N PHE A 38 11.16 -30.86 -8.00
CA PHE A 38 10.67 -29.66 -7.31
C PHE A 38 11.76 -28.64 -7.00
N ASN A 39 13.01 -29.05 -6.77
CA ASN A 39 14.10 -28.09 -6.55
C ASN A 39 14.39 -27.27 -7.83
N VAL A 40 14.35 -27.92 -9.00
CA VAL A 40 14.48 -27.24 -10.30
C VAL A 40 13.33 -26.26 -10.51
N LEU A 41 12.08 -26.71 -10.32
CA LEU A 41 10.89 -25.85 -10.43
C LEU A 41 10.93 -24.65 -9.46
N MET A 42 11.45 -24.86 -8.25
CA MET A 42 11.62 -23.81 -7.24
C MET A 42 12.57 -22.73 -7.74
N ASN A 43 13.73 -23.14 -8.25
CA ASN A 43 14.75 -22.23 -8.75
C ASN A 43 14.26 -21.48 -9.99
N GLU A 44 13.52 -22.13 -10.89
CA GLU A 44 12.88 -21.47 -12.03
C GLU A 44 11.84 -20.44 -11.59
N ALA A 45 10.97 -20.79 -10.64
CA ALA A 45 9.98 -19.87 -10.09
C ALA A 45 10.63 -18.64 -9.43
N LEU A 46 11.72 -18.85 -8.68
CA LEU A 46 12.50 -17.78 -8.07
C LEU A 46 13.18 -16.89 -9.11
N ASN A 47 13.78 -17.49 -10.14
CA ASN A 47 14.43 -16.76 -11.23
C ASN A 47 13.43 -15.92 -12.01
N PHE A 48 12.23 -16.46 -12.26
CA PHE A 48 11.16 -15.71 -12.90
C PHE A 48 10.69 -14.54 -12.01
N GLU A 49 10.49 -14.75 -10.71
CA GLU A 49 10.14 -13.69 -9.76
C GLU A 49 11.17 -12.55 -9.80
N LYS A 50 12.47 -12.88 -9.82
CA LYS A 50 13.58 -11.89 -9.92
C LYS A 50 13.55 -11.11 -11.24
N ARG A 51 13.34 -11.78 -12.37
CA ARG A 51 13.24 -11.12 -13.69
C ARG A 51 12.10 -10.12 -13.73
N VAL A 52 10.93 -10.51 -13.20
CA VAL A 52 9.78 -9.59 -13.12
C VAL A 52 10.06 -8.44 -12.16
N GLU A 53 10.75 -8.69 -11.03
CA GLU A 53 11.17 -7.62 -10.11
C GLU A 53 12.11 -6.61 -10.77
N GLU A 54 13.07 -7.05 -11.57
CA GLU A 54 13.99 -6.18 -12.32
C GLU A 54 13.24 -5.32 -13.33
N GLU A 55 12.26 -5.90 -14.04
CA GLU A 55 11.45 -5.15 -14.98
C GLU A 55 10.57 -4.12 -14.26
N ILE A 56 9.98 -4.49 -13.13
CA ILE A 56 9.26 -3.54 -12.25
C ILE A 56 10.19 -2.39 -11.83
N LYS A 57 11.44 -2.69 -11.42
CA LYS A 57 12.41 -1.65 -11.04
C LYS A 57 12.71 -0.68 -12.18
N ARG A 58 12.83 -1.17 -13.41
CA ARG A 58 13.07 -0.34 -14.60
C ARG A 58 11.88 0.57 -14.89
N GLU A 59 10.66 0.03 -14.87
CA GLU A 59 9.46 0.80 -15.15
C GLU A 59 9.14 1.82 -14.06
N VAL A 60 9.27 1.44 -12.79
CA VAL A 60 8.99 2.35 -11.66
C VAL A 60 9.90 3.56 -11.63
N LYS A 61 11.17 3.43 -12.04
CA LYS A 61 12.11 4.55 -12.12
C LYS A 61 11.69 5.64 -13.12
N LYS A 62 10.83 5.31 -14.08
CA LYS A 62 10.27 6.30 -15.02
C LYS A 62 9.16 7.15 -14.39
N GLU A 63 8.64 6.75 -13.23
CA GLU A 63 7.52 7.42 -12.59
C GLU A 63 8.00 8.55 -11.66
N GLU A 64 7.55 9.78 -11.91
CA GLU A 64 7.90 10.93 -11.08
C GLU A 64 7.54 10.76 -9.60
N LEU A 65 6.40 10.11 -9.31
CA LEU A 65 5.95 9.87 -7.94
C LEU A 65 6.93 8.95 -7.18
N TYR A 66 7.60 8.05 -7.88
CA TYR A 66 8.66 7.24 -7.29
C TYR A 66 9.91 8.06 -7.09
N GLU A 67 10.38 8.72 -8.15
CA GLU A 67 11.65 9.44 -8.16
C GLU A 67 11.69 10.62 -7.18
N LYS A 68 10.58 11.34 -7.01
CA LYS A 68 10.51 12.53 -6.15
C LYS A 68 10.04 12.24 -4.72
N TYR A 69 9.50 11.06 -4.44
CA TYR A 69 8.87 10.79 -3.14
C TYR A 69 9.05 9.37 -2.63
N LEU A 70 8.49 8.36 -3.30
CA LEU A 70 8.41 7.02 -2.70
C LEU A 70 9.79 6.39 -2.42
N LYS A 71 10.80 6.66 -3.26
CA LYS A 71 12.15 6.11 -3.08
C LYS A 71 12.85 6.58 -1.80
N HIS A 72 12.45 7.74 -1.27
CA HIS A 72 13.03 8.33 -0.06
C HIS A 72 12.44 7.77 1.23
N ILE A 73 11.32 7.05 1.14
CA ILE A 73 10.66 6.50 2.33
C ILE A 73 11.33 5.18 2.72
N LYS A 74 12.08 5.19 3.84
CA LYS A 74 12.69 3.99 4.41
C LYS A 74 11.63 2.89 4.64
N GLY A 75 11.83 1.75 3.99
CA GLY A 75 10.92 0.61 4.01
C GLY A 75 9.96 0.50 2.80
N VAL A 76 10.02 1.45 1.86
CA VAL A 76 9.24 1.41 0.61
C VAL A 76 10.18 1.18 -0.57
N GLY A 77 10.32 -0.08 -0.98
CA GLY A 77 11.14 -0.46 -2.13
C GLY A 77 10.45 -0.26 -3.48
N PRO A 78 11.17 -0.44 -4.60
CA PRO A 78 10.63 -0.27 -5.95
C PRO A 78 9.36 -1.10 -6.23
N VAL A 79 9.32 -2.37 -5.81
CA VAL A 79 8.15 -3.24 -5.98
C VAL A 79 6.94 -2.73 -5.21
N MET A 80 7.14 -2.28 -3.97
CA MET A 80 6.05 -1.72 -3.16
C MET A 80 5.54 -0.40 -3.76
N SER A 81 6.46 0.44 -4.25
CA SER A 81 6.14 1.67 -4.98
C SER A 81 5.35 1.38 -6.26
N ALA A 82 5.75 0.36 -7.04
CA ALA A 82 5.04 -0.11 -8.21
C ALA A 82 3.59 -0.44 -7.88
N CYS A 83 3.38 -1.18 -6.79
CA CYS A 83 2.04 -1.57 -6.34
C CYS A 83 1.20 -0.35 -5.99
N LEU A 84 1.77 0.63 -5.29
CA LEU A 84 1.06 1.86 -4.96
C LEU A 84 0.68 2.64 -6.22
N ILE A 85 1.64 2.86 -7.12
CA ILE A 85 1.44 3.61 -8.37
C ILE A 85 0.41 2.92 -9.25
N ALA A 86 0.63 1.62 -9.54
CA ALA A 86 -0.22 0.83 -10.42
C ALA A 86 -1.67 0.81 -9.95
N TRP A 87 -1.95 0.77 -8.65
CA TRP A 87 -3.32 0.64 -8.14
C TRP A 87 -3.97 1.96 -7.70
N LEU A 88 -3.19 3.00 -7.40
CA LEU A 88 -3.72 4.29 -6.91
C LEU A 88 -3.54 5.45 -7.90
N ALA A 89 -2.42 5.49 -8.60
CA ALA A 89 -1.99 6.63 -9.41
C ALA A 89 -2.16 6.44 -10.93
N LYS A 90 -2.45 5.22 -11.38
CA LYS A 90 -2.66 4.89 -12.81
C LYS A 90 -4.12 4.55 -13.13
N PRO A 91 -4.59 4.86 -14.36
CA PRO A 91 -5.95 4.55 -14.78
C PRO A 91 -6.23 3.05 -14.78
N ARG A 92 -7.50 2.66 -14.78
CA ARG A 92 -7.93 1.27 -14.77
C ARG A 92 -8.99 0.99 -15.80
N THR A 93 -8.64 0.14 -16.76
CA THR A 93 -9.63 -0.48 -17.63
C THR A 93 -10.36 -1.60 -16.90
N VAL A 94 -11.69 -1.56 -16.92
CA VAL A 94 -12.58 -2.62 -16.44
C VAL A 94 -13.54 -3.04 -17.54
N VAL A 95 -13.89 -4.31 -17.56
CA VAL A 95 -14.98 -4.82 -18.39
C VAL A 95 -16.24 -4.82 -17.54
N MET A 96 -17.24 -4.06 -17.98
CA MET A 96 -18.53 -3.98 -17.31
C MET A 96 -19.55 -4.85 -18.03
N TRP A 97 -20.30 -5.62 -17.24
CA TRP A 97 -21.46 -6.36 -17.72
C TRP A 97 -22.66 -5.44 -17.70
N GLU A 98 -23.29 -5.28 -18.86
CA GLU A 98 -24.56 -4.60 -19.02
C GLU A 98 -25.59 -5.68 -19.41
N LYS A 99 -26.73 -5.74 -18.72
CA LYS A 99 -27.76 -6.77 -18.98
C LYS A 99 -28.15 -6.73 -20.46
N GLY A 100 -28.05 -7.88 -21.14
CA GLY A 100 -28.50 -8.05 -22.54
C GLY A 100 -27.60 -7.41 -23.62
N LYS A 101 -26.41 -6.87 -23.28
CA LYS A 101 -25.50 -6.25 -24.26
C LYS A 101 -24.09 -6.87 -24.23
N ARG A 102 -23.34 -6.62 -25.32
CA ARG A 102 -21.90 -6.95 -25.40
C ARG A 102 -21.13 -6.24 -24.28
N LYS A 103 -20.08 -6.90 -23.78
CA LYS A 103 -19.15 -6.41 -22.76
C LYS A 103 -18.65 -5.00 -23.09
N LYS A 104 -18.91 -4.01 -22.23
CA LYS A 104 -18.41 -2.64 -22.40
C LYS A 104 -17.07 -2.49 -21.69
N VAL A 105 -16.06 -2.02 -22.42
CA VAL A 105 -14.75 -1.69 -21.85
C VAL A 105 -14.79 -0.23 -21.39
N VAL A 106 -14.58 0.01 -20.10
CA VAL A 106 -14.58 1.35 -19.49
C VAL A 106 -13.22 1.62 -18.86
N THR A 107 -12.64 2.77 -19.16
CA THR A 107 -11.40 3.24 -18.52
C THR A 107 -11.75 4.22 -17.41
N LEU A 108 -11.38 3.87 -16.19
CA LEU A 108 -11.54 4.69 -14.99
C LEU A 108 -10.27 5.49 -14.73
N GLU A 109 -10.43 6.77 -14.40
CA GLU A 109 -9.34 7.64 -13.96
C GLU A 109 -8.69 7.14 -12.66
N PRO A 110 -7.43 7.51 -12.37
CA PRO A 110 -6.76 7.19 -11.11
C PRO A 110 -7.55 7.65 -9.89
N VAL A 111 -7.63 6.82 -8.84
CA VAL A 111 -8.33 7.20 -7.60
C VAL A 111 -7.69 8.42 -6.94
N MET A 112 -6.36 8.60 -7.08
CA MET A 112 -5.68 9.79 -6.55
C MET A 112 -6.12 11.09 -7.23
N LYS A 113 -6.53 11.01 -8.50
CA LYS A 113 -7.08 12.14 -9.26
C LYS A 113 -8.54 12.39 -8.87
N VAL A 114 -9.38 11.35 -8.88
CA VAL A 114 -10.83 11.44 -8.62
C VAL A 114 -11.17 11.74 -7.15
N ALA A 115 -10.35 11.33 -6.20
CA ALA A 115 -10.59 11.58 -4.79
C ALA A 115 -10.33 13.05 -4.43
N ASN A 116 -11.40 13.85 -4.34
CA ASN A 116 -11.36 15.26 -3.96
C ASN A 116 -10.96 15.47 -2.50
N LYS A 117 -11.31 14.52 -1.63
CA LYS A 117 -10.94 14.54 -0.20
C LYS A 117 -10.14 13.28 0.14
N PRO A 118 -9.12 13.38 1.02
CA PRO A 118 -8.33 12.23 1.43
C PRO A 118 -9.17 11.15 2.14
N SER A 119 -10.30 11.51 2.75
CA SER A 119 -11.24 10.56 3.35
C SER A 119 -11.83 9.57 2.34
N GLN A 120 -12.04 9.99 1.08
CA GLN A 120 -12.50 9.10 0.01
C GLN A 120 -11.42 8.06 -0.32
N LEU A 121 -10.15 8.49 -0.37
CA LEU A 121 -9.02 7.58 -0.54
C LEU A 121 -8.89 6.59 0.63
N PHE A 122 -9.11 7.05 1.88
CA PHE A 122 -9.08 6.16 3.05
C PHE A 122 -10.16 5.09 3.01
N LYS A 123 -11.37 5.46 2.54
CA LYS A 123 -12.49 4.54 2.35
C LYS A 123 -12.16 3.54 1.24
N TYR A 124 -11.69 4.02 0.08
CA TYR A 124 -11.27 3.17 -1.03
C TYR A 124 -10.18 2.15 -0.62
N SER A 125 -9.21 2.60 0.18
CA SER A 125 -8.10 1.77 0.66
C SER A 125 -8.46 0.87 1.85
N GLY A 126 -9.68 0.97 2.39
CA GLY A 126 -10.16 0.12 3.49
C GLY A 126 -9.50 0.40 4.84
N VAL A 127 -8.93 1.59 5.04
CA VAL A 127 -8.30 2.05 6.31
C VAL A 127 -9.20 3.02 7.09
N ALA A 128 -10.33 3.42 6.51
CA ALA A 128 -11.37 4.12 7.23
C ALA A 128 -12.06 3.19 8.26
N PRO A 129 -12.61 3.75 9.36
CA PRO A 129 -13.42 2.97 10.30
C PRO A 129 -14.59 2.26 9.60
N GLY A 130 -15.03 1.13 10.14
CA GLY A 130 -16.19 0.38 9.60
C GLY A 130 -15.95 -0.39 8.31
N CYS A 131 -14.78 -0.30 7.68
CA CYS A 131 -14.44 -1.07 6.48
C CYS A 131 -14.23 -2.56 6.83
N ARG A 132 -15.31 -3.35 6.88
CA ARG A 132 -15.30 -4.80 7.14
C ARG A 132 -16.19 -5.51 6.12
N ARG A 133 -15.90 -6.80 5.86
CA ARG A 133 -16.80 -7.64 5.06
C ARG A 133 -18.00 -8.02 5.94
N VAL A 134 -19.19 -7.89 5.39
CA VAL A 134 -20.45 -8.30 6.02
C VAL A 134 -21.16 -9.19 5.01
N ALA A 135 -21.60 -10.38 5.45
CA ALA A 135 -22.32 -11.31 4.60
C ALA A 135 -23.54 -10.61 3.97
N GLY A 136 -23.79 -10.87 2.68
CA GLY A 136 -24.88 -10.25 1.93
C GLY A 136 -24.68 -8.78 1.52
N LYS A 137 -23.65 -8.08 2.01
CA LYS A 137 -23.38 -6.68 1.64
C LYS A 137 -22.26 -6.57 0.61
N ARG A 138 -22.44 -5.67 -0.37
CA ARG A 138 -21.39 -5.32 -1.33
C ARG A 138 -20.23 -4.62 -0.61
N ILE A 139 -19.00 -4.92 -1.02
CA ILE A 139 -17.78 -4.34 -0.43
C ILE A 139 -17.58 -2.93 -0.97
N GLU A 140 -17.39 -1.95 -0.08
CA GLU A 140 -17.22 -0.53 -0.43
C GLU A 140 -15.76 -0.08 -0.64
N TYR A 141 -14.80 -0.96 -0.39
CA TYR A 141 -13.37 -0.70 -0.50
C TYR A 141 -12.70 -1.71 -1.44
N ASN A 142 -11.50 -1.40 -1.92
CA ASN A 142 -10.73 -2.33 -2.74
C ASN A 142 -9.99 -3.35 -1.84
N PRO A 143 -10.32 -4.66 -1.90
CA PRO A 143 -9.68 -5.66 -1.04
C PRO A 143 -8.17 -5.80 -1.29
N LYS A 144 -7.72 -5.66 -2.54
CA LYS A 144 -6.30 -5.74 -2.90
C LYS A 144 -5.52 -4.60 -2.26
N ILE A 145 -6.06 -3.37 -2.31
CA ILE A 145 -5.43 -2.21 -1.67
C ILE A 145 -5.44 -2.34 -0.16
N LYS A 146 -6.52 -2.84 0.44
CA LYS A 146 -6.55 -3.06 1.89
C LYS A 146 -5.46 -4.02 2.35
N THR A 147 -5.23 -5.10 1.60
CA THR A 147 -4.11 -6.02 1.85
C THR A 147 -2.75 -5.34 1.61
N LEU A 148 -2.63 -4.51 0.56
CA LEU A 148 -1.41 -3.73 0.29
C LEU A 148 -1.08 -2.80 1.45
N MET A 149 -2.06 -2.08 2.00
CA MET A 149 -1.86 -1.19 3.15
C MET A 149 -1.36 -1.95 4.38
N TYR A 150 -1.82 -3.18 4.59
CA TYR A 150 -1.31 -4.03 5.66
C TYR A 150 0.14 -4.46 5.43
N LYS A 151 0.47 -4.93 4.21
CA LYS A 151 1.84 -5.32 3.86
C LYS A 151 2.81 -4.15 3.97
N LEU A 152 2.42 -2.98 3.45
CA LEU A 152 3.18 -1.74 3.54
C LEU A 152 3.44 -1.35 4.99
N PHE A 153 2.43 -1.37 5.85
CA PHE A 153 2.60 -1.07 7.27
C PHE A 153 3.63 -1.99 7.94
N LEU A 154 3.57 -3.30 7.69
CA LEU A 154 4.55 -4.24 8.24
C LEU A 154 5.97 -3.92 7.77
N GLN A 155 6.15 -3.54 6.50
CA GLN A 155 7.45 -3.13 5.97
C GLN A 155 7.95 -1.84 6.66
N LEU A 156 7.09 -0.84 6.82
CA LEU A 156 7.45 0.42 7.49
C LEU A 156 7.87 0.20 8.95
N LEU A 157 7.20 -0.71 9.67
CA LEU A 157 7.59 -1.07 11.04
C LEU A 157 8.95 -1.76 11.09
N LYS A 158 9.20 -2.73 10.19
CA LYS A 158 10.48 -3.45 10.12
C LYS A 158 11.64 -2.52 9.77
N ALA A 159 11.40 -1.55 8.89
CA ALA A 159 12.42 -0.62 8.42
C ALA A 159 12.82 0.45 9.47
N ARG A 160 12.01 0.62 10.54
CA ARG A 160 12.26 1.57 11.64
C ARG A 160 12.55 3.02 11.20
N GLY A 161 11.88 3.47 10.13
CA GLY A 161 11.96 4.85 9.63
C GLY A 161 11.00 5.83 10.33
N ALA A 162 10.72 6.98 9.72
CA ALA A 162 9.85 7.99 10.34
C ALA A 162 8.40 7.51 10.56
N TYR A 163 7.83 6.68 9.69
CA TYR A 163 6.50 6.08 9.92
C TYR A 163 6.48 5.13 11.12
N TYR A 164 7.63 4.52 11.47
CA TYR A 164 7.78 3.76 12.70
C TYR A 164 7.84 4.68 13.93
N GLN A 165 8.51 5.83 13.83
CA GLN A 165 8.49 6.83 14.91
C GLN A 165 7.08 7.38 15.15
N LEU A 166 6.35 7.70 14.07
CA LEU A 166 4.94 8.09 14.16
C LEU A 166 4.11 7.00 14.83
N TYR A 167 4.33 5.72 14.49
CA TYR A 167 3.67 4.60 15.15
C TYR A 167 3.95 4.58 16.66
N LEU A 168 5.20 4.77 17.10
CA LEU A 168 5.56 4.80 18.53
C LEU A 168 4.88 5.97 19.26
N GLN A 169 4.89 7.17 18.66
CA GLN A 169 4.25 8.36 19.22
C GLN A 169 2.74 8.17 19.38
N GLU A 170 2.07 7.73 18.32
CA GLU A 170 0.61 7.51 18.33
C GLU A 170 0.22 6.35 19.25
N LYS A 171 1.05 5.31 19.36
CA LYS A 171 0.85 4.21 20.32
C LYS A 171 0.88 4.72 21.75
N LYS A 172 1.91 5.48 22.14
CA LYS A 172 2.01 6.11 23.48
C LYS A 172 0.81 7.02 23.76
N ARG A 173 0.38 7.82 22.77
CA ARG A 173 -0.79 8.71 22.90
C ARG A 173 -2.09 7.93 23.13
N TYR A 174 -2.30 6.85 22.37
CA TYR A 174 -3.49 6.02 22.50
C TYR A 174 -3.53 5.21 23.80
N GLU A 175 -2.37 4.75 24.28
CA GLU A 175 -2.27 4.05 25.57
C GLU A 175 -2.67 4.98 26.72
N LYS A 176 -2.22 6.24 26.73
CA LYS A 176 -2.63 7.24 27.74
C LYS A 176 -4.13 7.52 27.78
N ARG A 177 -4.82 7.51 26.63
CA ARG A 177 -6.28 7.70 26.54
C ARG A 177 -7.08 6.53 27.13
N CYS A 178 -6.41 5.44 27.49
CA CYS A 178 -7.02 4.18 27.83
C CYS A 178 -6.34 3.59 29.08
N PRO A 179 -6.63 4.08 30.29
CA PRO A 179 -5.92 3.67 31.51
C PRO A 179 -6.12 2.18 31.94
N GLU A 180 -7.29 1.56 31.76
CA GLU A 180 -7.56 0.21 32.36
C GLU A 180 -7.67 -0.95 31.34
N PRO A 181 -6.70 -1.90 31.28
CA PRO A 181 -6.55 -2.84 30.18
C PRO A 181 -7.03 -4.28 30.44
N GLU A 182 -8.23 -4.52 30.96
CA GLU A 182 -8.54 -5.83 31.56
C GLU A 182 -9.18 -6.93 30.68
N LYS A 183 -9.38 -6.79 29.37
CA LYS A 183 -10.07 -7.86 28.58
C LYS A 183 -9.40 -8.23 27.27
N GLY A 184 -8.14 -8.70 27.32
CA GLY A 184 -7.46 -9.53 26.30
C GLY A 184 -7.26 -8.96 24.88
N SER A 185 -7.99 -7.92 24.49
CA SER A 185 -8.07 -7.34 23.14
C SER A 185 -7.47 -5.94 23.05
N LYS A 186 -7.01 -5.35 24.16
CA LYS A 186 -6.66 -3.93 24.20
C LYS A 186 -5.35 -3.61 23.48
N LYS A 187 -4.29 -4.40 23.68
CA LYS A 187 -3.00 -4.22 22.97
C LYS A 187 -3.17 -4.38 21.45
N LEU A 188 -3.90 -5.41 21.02
CA LEU A 188 -4.21 -5.62 19.60
C LEU A 188 -5.10 -4.50 19.03
N LYS A 189 -6.14 -4.07 19.77
CA LYS A 189 -7.01 -2.96 19.37
C LYS A 189 -6.23 -1.66 19.22
N VAL A 190 -5.33 -1.34 20.16
CA VAL A 190 -4.42 -0.19 20.07
C VAL A 190 -3.55 -0.32 18.82
N HIS A 191 -2.86 -1.46 18.65
CA HIS A 191 -2.01 -1.70 17.48
C HIS A 191 -2.76 -1.52 16.15
N LEU A 192 -3.93 -2.14 15.99
CA LEU A 192 -4.74 -2.04 14.77
C LEU A 192 -5.29 -0.63 14.54
N THR A 193 -5.61 0.10 15.61
CA THR A 193 -6.08 1.49 15.52
C THR A 193 -4.95 2.41 15.08
N VAL A 194 -3.78 2.30 15.74
CA VAL A 194 -2.58 3.07 15.42
C VAL A 194 -2.09 2.75 14.02
N LYS A 195 -2.13 1.48 13.59
CA LYS A 195 -1.88 1.09 12.19
C LYS A 195 -2.72 1.93 11.23
N ASN A 196 -4.04 2.00 11.43
CA ASN A 196 -4.91 2.75 10.54
C ASN A 196 -4.62 4.26 10.59
N ILE A 197 -4.19 4.80 11.72
CA ILE A 197 -3.76 6.22 11.83
C ILE A 197 -2.52 6.47 10.98
N VAL A 198 -1.48 5.64 11.15
CA VAL A 198 -0.23 5.70 10.38
C VAL A 198 -0.51 5.55 8.88
N MET A 199 -1.36 4.59 8.49
CA MET A 199 -1.69 4.36 7.09
C MET A 199 -2.53 5.48 6.47
N ARG A 200 -3.45 6.10 7.23
CA ARG A 200 -4.15 7.30 6.77
C ARG A 200 -3.19 8.47 6.61
N ARG A 201 -2.20 8.61 7.49
CA ARG A 201 -1.15 9.62 7.34
C ARG A 201 -0.32 9.38 6.07
N PHE A 202 0.10 8.14 5.84
CA PHE A 202 0.83 7.75 4.62
C PHE A 202 0.02 8.09 3.36
N LEU A 203 -1.25 7.68 3.30
CA LEU A 203 -2.11 7.95 2.15
C LEU A 203 -2.38 9.44 1.95
N LEU A 204 -2.50 10.22 3.03
CA LEU A 204 -2.64 11.68 2.93
C LEU A 204 -1.41 12.31 2.28
N ASN A 205 -0.21 11.93 2.72
CA ASN A 205 1.03 12.46 2.17
C ASN A 205 1.18 12.06 0.70
N LEU A 206 0.95 10.78 0.39
CA LEU A 206 1.00 10.27 -0.98
C LEU A 206 0.01 11.00 -1.91
N TRP A 207 -1.21 11.26 -1.44
CA TRP A 207 -2.22 12.00 -2.18
C TRP A 207 -1.83 13.45 -2.43
N LYS A 208 -1.30 14.15 -1.40
CA LYS A 208 -0.81 15.53 -1.55
C LYS A 208 0.31 15.62 -2.57
N VAL A 209 1.30 14.73 -2.49
CA VAL A 209 2.42 14.69 -3.45
C VAL A 209 1.92 14.41 -4.85
N TYR A 210 1.08 13.38 -5.04
CA TYR A 210 0.51 13.08 -6.35
C TYR A 210 -0.24 14.28 -6.95
N ARG A 211 -1.09 14.95 -6.15
CA ARG A 211 -1.84 16.11 -6.63
C ARG A 211 -0.92 17.28 -6.99
N ARG A 212 0.13 17.56 -6.20
CA ARG A 212 1.14 18.57 -6.54
C ARG A 212 1.84 18.27 -7.86
N LEU A 213 2.32 17.03 -8.04
CA LEU A 213 3.01 16.62 -9.27
C LEU A 213 2.12 16.73 -10.52
N ASN A 214 0.79 16.63 -10.35
CA ASN A 214 -0.17 16.70 -11.45
C ASN A 214 -0.91 18.04 -11.51
N ASN A 215 -0.46 19.07 -10.77
CA ASN A 215 -1.12 20.39 -10.69
C ASN A 215 -2.63 20.32 -10.38
N LEU A 216 -3.02 19.41 -9.49
CA LEU A 216 -4.40 19.20 -9.05
C LEU A 216 -4.68 19.99 -7.75
N PRO A 217 -5.89 20.53 -7.56
CA PRO A 217 -6.23 21.31 -6.37
C PRO A 217 -6.13 20.45 -5.10
N ILE A 218 -5.58 21.00 -4.03
CA ILE A 218 -5.44 20.29 -2.76
C ILE A 218 -6.50 20.80 -1.80
N THR A 219 -7.59 20.04 -1.64
CA THR A 219 -8.56 20.31 -0.59
C THR A 219 -7.90 20.14 0.77
N GLN A 220 -8.08 21.12 1.68
CA GLN A 220 -7.61 20.95 3.05
C GLN A 220 -8.27 19.72 3.71
N PRO A 221 -7.50 18.87 4.40
CA PRO A 221 -8.05 17.70 5.09
C PRO A 221 -8.97 18.13 6.24
N TYR A 222 -10.07 17.39 6.45
CA TYR A 222 -11.11 17.67 7.47
C TYR A 222 -10.59 18.03 8.89
N PRO A 223 -9.49 17.45 9.42
CA PRO A 223 -8.99 17.89 10.73
C PRO A 223 -8.36 19.29 10.71
N GLY A 224 -7.78 19.76 9.60
CA GLY A 224 -7.30 21.14 9.46
C GLY A 224 -8.42 22.18 9.53
N LEU A 225 -9.61 21.82 9.02
CA LEU A 225 -10.83 22.63 9.13
C LEU A 225 -11.41 22.71 10.56
N LYS A 226 -10.97 21.83 11.47
CA LYS A 226 -11.37 21.81 12.90
C LYS A 226 -10.26 22.32 13.82
N GLY A 227 -9.23 22.99 13.28
CA GLY A 227 -8.09 23.47 14.07
C GLY A 227 -7.16 22.36 14.58
N HIS A 228 -7.30 21.11 14.10
CA HIS A 228 -6.33 20.07 14.39
C HIS A 228 -5.14 20.19 13.43
N TYR A 229 -4.00 20.62 13.96
CA TYR A 229 -2.74 20.68 13.22
C TYR A 229 -2.29 19.27 12.78
N ILE A 230 -2.13 19.08 11.47
CA ILE A 230 -1.68 17.83 10.85
C ILE A 230 -0.25 18.05 10.35
N GLU A 231 0.73 17.87 11.23
CA GLU A 231 2.15 18.02 10.88
C GLU A 231 2.53 17.02 9.78
N PRO A 232 2.82 17.44 8.53
CA PRO A 232 3.05 16.50 7.45
C PRO A 232 4.43 15.86 7.63
N VAL A 233 4.45 14.54 7.85
CA VAL A 233 5.70 13.78 7.89
C VAL A 233 6.13 13.54 6.45
N PHE A 234 6.89 14.47 5.86
CA PHE A 234 7.72 14.17 4.70
C PHE A 234 9.09 13.70 5.22
N VAL A 235 9.60 12.62 4.65
CA VAL A 235 10.74 11.88 5.19
C VAL A 235 11.71 11.75 4.04
N ASP A 236 12.93 12.24 4.23
CA ASP A 236 14.07 11.94 3.37
C ASP A 236 14.82 10.70 3.88
N ALA A 237 15.86 10.32 3.13
CA ALA A 237 16.68 9.15 3.41
C ALA A 237 17.46 9.24 4.75
N SER A 238 17.68 10.45 5.28
CA SER A 238 18.39 10.73 6.54
C SER A 238 17.52 10.57 7.78
N GLY A 239 16.19 10.51 7.62
CA GLY A 239 15.27 10.49 8.76
C GLY A 239 15.08 11.87 9.40
N GLU A 240 15.50 12.93 8.71
CA GLU A 240 15.14 14.29 9.07
C GLU A 240 13.70 14.56 8.66
N LYS A 241 13.03 15.42 9.43
CA LYS A 241 11.77 16.00 8.97
C LYS A 241 12.13 16.83 7.76
N VAL A 242 11.79 16.34 6.56
CA VAL A 242 11.71 17.24 5.42
C VAL A 242 10.50 18.11 5.72
N TYR A 243 10.73 19.28 6.33
CA TYR A 243 9.96 20.40 5.87
C TYR A 243 10.29 20.44 4.38
N LEU A 244 9.29 20.24 3.53
CA LEU A 244 9.46 20.67 2.16
C LEU A 244 9.68 22.17 2.31
N ASP A 245 10.94 22.60 2.32
CA ASP A 245 11.34 23.98 2.12
C ASP A 245 10.89 24.33 0.71
N TRP A 246 9.60 24.64 0.63
CA TRP A 246 8.94 25.33 -0.45
C TRP A 246 8.23 26.45 0.27
N VAL A 247 9.02 27.49 0.54
CA VAL A 247 8.54 28.81 0.90
C VAL A 247 7.52 29.21 -0.16
N GLU A 248 6.33 29.55 0.33
CA GLU A 248 5.27 30.36 -0.27
C GLU A 248 5.23 30.53 -1.80
N GLY A 249 4.11 30.10 -2.37
CA GLY A 249 3.47 30.71 -3.53
C GLY A 249 1.97 30.80 -3.25
#